data_AF-A0A9W9YTT8-F1
#
_entry.id   AF-A0A9W9YTT8-F1
#
_cell.length_a   1.000
_cell.length_b   1.000
_cell.length_c   1.000
_cell.angle_alpha   90.00
_cell.angle_beta   90.00
_cell.angle_gamma   90.00
#
_symmetry.space_group_name_H-M   'P 1'
#
loop_
_entity.id
_entity.type
_entity.pdbx_description
1 polymer ?
#
loop_
_entity_poly.entity_id
_entity_poly.type
_entity_poly.pdbx_seq_one_letter_code
_entity_poly.pdbx_strand_id
1 'polypeptide(L)'
;MNIFACLLIFIPFSTAETTKQFEATFTSNGKLLLYLDGERVVLNNTLNYTVNINPGTEVLLVQCRNSRKQPWIIGSASNGLVTDTRWKCRSFPKHEKPGKVAHWSKLDTDDTHWAQAVAKSPHEKIPDVREEALWISTADESHSRLFCRRMLSDLSPRRVQNPFLNGIFQTTIDDVDHALLRDRPRSQHEVGDVMQCFKKCQGDSQCHSFNFEHDSGLPTRKCELNGATKGQDPVNYVRRPGYTYYENVE
;
A
#
# COMPACT_ATOMS: atom_id res chain seq x y z
N MET A 1 10.61 4.79 -49.86
CA MET A 1 11.25 5.50 -48.74
C MET A 1 10.18 5.65 -47.67
N ASN A 2 10.22 4.79 -46.65
CA ASN A 2 9.19 4.63 -45.62
C ASN A 2 9.36 5.69 -44.53
N ILE A 3 8.28 6.36 -44.14
CA ILE A 3 8.23 7.10 -42.87
C ILE A 3 7.04 6.52 -42.09
N PHE A 4 7.35 5.60 -41.18
CA PHE A 4 6.42 5.16 -40.14
C PHE A 4 6.33 6.29 -39.11
N ALA A 5 5.22 7.02 -39.09
CA ALA A 5 4.90 7.95 -38.01
C ALA A 5 4.54 7.12 -36.76
N CYS A 6 5.46 7.03 -35.82
CA CYS A 6 5.21 6.43 -34.51
C CYS A 6 4.38 7.44 -33.70
N LEU A 7 3.06 7.25 -33.67
CA LEU A 7 2.18 7.99 -32.77
C LEU A 7 2.49 7.55 -31.34
N LEU A 8 3.24 8.37 -30.61
CA LEU A 8 3.39 8.25 -29.16
C LEU A 8 2.05 8.60 -28.52
N ILE A 9 1.23 7.58 -28.27
CA ILE A 9 0.05 7.72 -27.41
C ILE A 9 0.59 7.92 -25.99
N PHE A 10 0.58 9.18 -25.52
CA PHE A 10 0.70 9.47 -24.10
C PHE A 10 -0.52 8.90 -23.41
N ILE A 11 -0.39 7.69 -22.85
CA ILE A 11 -1.37 7.14 -21.93
C ILE A 11 -1.20 7.97 -20.64
N PRO A 12 -2.18 8.80 -20.23
CA PRO A 12 -2.11 9.43 -18.93
C PRO A 12 -2.07 8.31 -17.88
N PHE A 13 -1.00 8.26 -17.10
CA PHE A 13 -0.96 7.43 -15.91
C PHE A 13 -2.07 7.94 -14.99
N SER A 14 -3.22 7.29 -15.00
CA SER A 14 -4.27 7.55 -14.02
C SER A 14 -3.78 6.97 -12.70
N THR A 15 -3.23 7.83 -11.86
CA THR A 15 -3.03 7.56 -10.44
C THR A 15 -4.40 7.37 -9.79
N ALA A 16 -4.53 6.43 -8.86
CA ALA A 16 -5.78 6.20 -8.15
C ALA A 16 -5.80 7.08 -6.89
N GLU A 17 -6.72 8.03 -6.85
CA GLU A 17 -6.90 9.00 -5.77
C GLU A 17 -7.97 8.56 -4.76
N THR A 18 -7.95 9.15 -3.57
CA THR A 18 -9.04 9.01 -2.60
C THR A 18 -10.32 9.66 -3.13
N THR A 19 -11.46 8.96 -3.07
CA THR A 19 -12.72 9.47 -3.64
C THR A 19 -13.62 10.15 -2.62
N LYS A 20 -13.33 9.97 -1.32
CA LYS A 20 -14.07 10.54 -0.20
C LYS A 20 -13.11 10.98 0.88
N GLN A 21 -13.55 11.97 1.67
CA GLN A 21 -12.85 12.37 2.87
C GLN A 21 -12.93 11.25 3.92
N PHE A 22 -11.84 11.02 4.63
CA PHE A 22 -11.83 10.10 5.76
C PHE A 22 -10.83 10.57 6.81
N GLU A 23 -10.92 9.99 7.99
CA GLU A 23 -10.13 10.40 9.15
C GLU A 23 -9.08 9.33 9.44
N ALA A 24 -7.85 9.75 9.70
CA ALA A 24 -6.74 8.87 10.03
C ALA A 24 -6.09 9.27 11.34
N THR A 25 -5.92 8.29 12.23
CA THR A 25 -5.30 8.45 13.54
C THR A 25 -3.96 7.73 13.57
N PHE A 26 -2.91 8.44 13.95
CA PHE A 26 -1.56 7.91 14.10
C PHE A 26 -0.96 8.27 15.46
N THR A 27 -0.14 7.36 15.99
CA THR A 27 0.75 7.61 17.13
C THR A 27 2.14 7.06 16.82
N SER A 28 3.11 7.41 17.66
CA SER A 28 4.49 6.99 17.45
C SER A 28 5.32 6.95 18.72
N ASN A 29 6.37 6.13 18.72
CA ASN A 29 7.45 6.22 19.69
C ASN A 29 8.43 7.33 19.28
N GLY A 30 7.99 8.58 19.35
CA GLY A 30 8.78 9.74 18.93
C GLY A 30 7.91 10.95 18.59
N LYS A 31 8.52 11.94 17.95
CA LYS A 31 7.81 13.07 17.35
C LYS A 31 7.29 12.68 15.98
N LEU A 32 5.99 12.78 15.77
CA LEU A 32 5.33 12.46 14.51
C LEU A 32 5.16 13.71 13.64
N LEU A 33 5.33 13.54 12.35
CA LEU A 33 5.02 14.53 11.32
C LEU A 33 4.29 13.82 10.19
N LEU A 34 3.20 14.40 9.71
CA LEU A 34 2.37 13.82 8.66
C LEU A 34 2.25 14.78 7.50
N TYR A 35 2.31 14.23 6.28
CA TYR A 35 2.22 14.94 5.02
C TYR A 35 1.22 14.25 4.11
N LEU A 36 0.44 15.04 3.36
CA LEU A 36 -0.48 14.60 2.33
C LEU A 36 0.00 15.19 1.01
N ASP A 37 0.31 14.34 0.02
CA ASP A 37 0.86 14.76 -1.29
C ASP A 37 2.08 15.68 -1.21
N GLY A 38 2.82 15.55 -0.10
CA GLY A 38 4.01 16.34 0.22
C GLY A 38 3.78 17.63 0.97
N GLU A 39 2.54 18.03 1.16
CA GLU A 39 2.17 19.15 2.02
C GLU A 39 2.08 18.72 3.47
N ARG A 40 2.74 19.45 4.37
CA ARG A 40 2.78 19.11 5.79
C ARG A 40 1.47 19.52 6.47
N VAL A 41 0.81 18.56 7.12
CA VAL A 41 -0.52 18.80 7.72
C VAL A 41 -0.47 18.92 9.24
N VAL A 42 0.56 18.38 9.91
CA VAL A 42 0.64 18.35 11.38
C VAL A 42 1.81 19.15 11.95
N LEU A 43 1.50 20.03 12.92
CA LEU A 43 2.44 20.91 13.64
C LEU A 43 2.49 20.68 15.17
N ASN A 44 1.50 20.03 15.77
CA ASN A 44 1.40 19.95 17.23
C ASN A 44 2.21 18.79 17.82
N ASN A 45 2.45 18.86 19.13
CA ASN A 45 3.41 18.03 19.88
C ASN A 45 2.68 17.04 20.81
N THR A 46 1.52 16.52 20.39
CA THR A 46 0.67 15.54 21.12
C THR A 46 1.08 14.09 20.85
N LEU A 47 0.58 13.14 21.64
CA LEU A 47 0.92 11.71 21.50
C LEU A 47 0.13 11.02 20.37
N ASN A 48 -1.12 11.43 20.14
CA ASN A 48 -1.99 10.93 19.07
C ASN A 48 -2.34 12.08 18.13
N TYR A 49 -2.38 11.79 16.83
CA TYR A 49 -2.71 12.74 15.78
C TYR A 49 -3.80 12.19 14.91
N THR A 50 -4.88 12.93 14.84
CA THR A 50 -5.99 12.64 13.96
C THR A 50 -6.06 13.70 12.89
N VAL A 51 -6.15 13.26 11.63
CA VAL A 51 -6.11 14.12 10.45
C VAL A 51 -7.21 13.73 9.48
N ASN A 52 -7.85 14.74 8.89
CA ASN A 52 -8.76 14.53 7.77
C ASN A 52 -7.96 14.43 6.47
N ILE A 53 -8.10 13.31 5.79
CA ILE A 53 -7.55 13.06 4.46
C ILE A 53 -8.63 13.39 3.45
N ASN A 54 -8.36 14.41 2.63
CA ASN A 54 -9.32 14.90 1.65
C ASN A 54 -9.44 13.93 0.45
N PRO A 55 -10.54 13.99 -0.31
CA PRO A 55 -10.58 13.40 -1.64
C PRO A 55 -9.45 13.97 -2.52
N GLY A 56 -8.96 13.18 -3.46
CA GLY A 56 -7.85 13.56 -4.35
C GLY A 56 -6.46 13.25 -3.78
N THR A 57 -6.36 12.82 -2.53
CA THR A 57 -5.05 12.49 -1.94
C THR A 57 -4.51 11.21 -2.56
N GLU A 58 -3.27 11.24 -3.04
CA GLU A 58 -2.61 10.09 -3.67
C GLU A 58 -1.66 9.38 -2.70
N VAL A 59 -0.92 10.15 -1.90
CA VAL A 59 0.12 9.61 -1.03
C VAL A 59 0.00 10.17 0.39
N LEU A 60 0.05 9.25 1.34
CA LEU A 60 0.20 9.56 2.74
C LEU A 60 1.64 9.33 3.16
N LEU A 61 2.25 10.34 3.78
CA LEU A 61 3.59 10.21 4.33
C LEU A 61 3.63 10.50 5.81
N VAL A 62 4.40 9.68 6.52
CA VAL A 62 4.57 9.78 7.96
C VAL A 62 6.05 9.75 8.30
N GLN A 63 6.50 10.71 9.08
CA GLN A 63 7.84 10.79 9.62
C GLN A 63 7.79 10.68 11.14
N CYS A 64 8.60 9.80 11.71
CA CYS A 64 8.81 9.69 13.15
C CYS A 64 10.27 9.98 13.51
N ARG A 65 10.49 10.84 14.50
CA ARG A 65 11.82 11.19 15.00
C ARG A 65 11.95 10.87 16.48
N ASN A 66 12.93 10.05 16.83
CA ASN A 66 13.28 9.73 18.20
C ASN A 66 14.80 9.71 18.38
N SER A 67 15.35 10.60 19.21
CA SER A 67 16.79 10.70 19.44
C SER A 67 17.32 9.69 20.46
N ARG A 68 16.45 8.96 21.17
CA ARG A 68 16.84 8.06 22.26
C ARG A 68 16.59 6.60 21.93
N LYS A 69 15.44 6.29 21.36
CA LYS A 69 15.02 4.93 20.99
C LYS A 69 14.77 4.82 19.49
N GLN A 70 14.72 3.60 18.98
CA GLN A 70 14.30 3.35 17.61
C GLN A 70 12.87 3.90 17.41
N PRO A 71 12.63 4.71 16.36
CA PRO A 71 11.30 5.21 16.06
C PRO A 71 10.39 4.09 15.52
N TRP A 72 9.15 4.09 15.98
CA TRP A 72 8.07 3.20 15.53
C TRP A 72 6.80 4.03 15.31
N ILE A 73 6.00 3.66 14.32
CA ILE A 73 4.73 4.32 13.97
C ILE A 73 3.62 3.28 14.02
N ILE A 74 2.44 3.66 14.49
CA ILE A 74 1.23 2.85 14.36
C ILE A 74 0.05 3.78 14.07
N GLY A 75 -0.90 3.32 13.26
CA GLY A 75 -2.10 4.10 12.98
C GLY A 75 -3.11 3.37 12.13
N SER A 76 -4.28 3.96 12.04
CA SER A 76 -5.40 3.46 11.25
C SER A 76 -6.31 4.58 10.81
N ALA A 77 -7.12 4.33 9.80
CA ALA A 77 -8.07 5.29 9.28
C ALA A 77 -9.47 4.69 9.11
N SER A 78 -10.48 5.56 9.06
CA SER A 78 -11.89 5.17 8.96
C SER A 78 -12.24 4.50 7.63
N ASN A 79 -11.38 4.62 6.61
CA ASN A 79 -11.50 3.87 5.35
C ASN A 79 -10.89 2.45 5.40
N GLY A 80 -10.34 2.02 6.54
CA GLY A 80 -9.72 0.71 6.69
C GLY A 80 -8.22 0.66 6.39
N LEU A 81 -7.59 1.78 6.02
CA LEU A 81 -6.13 1.86 5.99
C LEU A 81 -5.57 1.61 7.40
N VAL A 82 -4.54 0.79 7.49
CA VAL A 82 -3.78 0.53 8.72
C VAL A 82 -2.28 0.60 8.43
N THR A 83 -1.48 0.79 9.48
CA THR A 83 -0.03 0.57 9.40
C THR A 83 0.27 -0.91 9.38
N ASP A 84 0.97 -1.36 8.33
CA ASP A 84 1.35 -2.75 8.11
C ASP A 84 2.60 -2.82 7.22
N THR A 85 3.01 -4.03 6.82
CA THR A 85 4.20 -4.25 5.99
C THR A 85 4.12 -3.63 4.59
N ARG A 86 2.91 -3.30 4.10
CA ARG A 86 2.71 -2.70 2.76
C ARG A 86 3.11 -1.23 2.70
N TRP A 87 3.51 -0.65 3.82
CA TRP A 87 4.16 0.66 3.85
C TRP A 87 5.59 0.55 3.39
N LYS A 88 6.05 1.50 2.59
CA LYS A 88 7.47 1.62 2.25
C LYS A 88 8.14 2.54 3.25
N CYS A 89 9.24 2.11 3.85
CA CYS A 89 9.93 2.88 4.87
C CYS A 89 11.43 3.01 4.58
N ARG A 90 12.00 4.13 5.03
CA ARG A 90 13.42 4.42 4.99
C ARG A 90 13.86 5.05 6.30
N SER A 91 15.00 4.61 6.81
CA SER A 91 15.57 5.13 8.05
C SER A 91 16.81 5.96 7.81
N PHE A 92 17.14 6.83 8.77
CA PHE A 92 18.37 7.59 8.75
C PHE A 92 19.06 7.58 10.13
N PRO A 93 20.39 7.39 10.18
CA PRO A 93 21.18 7.48 11.40
C PRO A 93 21.12 8.87 12.05
N LYS A 94 21.44 8.94 13.34
CA LYS A 94 21.47 10.21 14.12
C LYS A 94 22.38 11.28 13.52
N HIS A 95 23.46 10.89 12.88
CA HIS A 95 24.52 11.79 12.43
C HIS A 95 24.40 12.20 10.95
N GLU A 96 23.43 11.65 10.21
CA GLU A 96 23.25 11.99 8.81
C GLU A 96 22.50 13.33 8.66
N LYS A 97 23.11 14.26 7.92
CA LYS A 97 22.55 15.60 7.69
C LYS A 97 21.26 15.47 6.85
N PRO A 98 20.15 16.11 7.27
CA PRO A 98 18.84 16.01 6.60
C PRO A 98 18.84 16.49 5.14
N GLY A 99 19.86 17.24 4.69
CA GLY A 99 19.97 17.75 3.32
C GLY A 99 20.07 16.66 2.23
N LYS A 100 20.43 15.42 2.56
CA LYS A 100 20.41 14.29 1.60
C LYS A 100 19.02 13.74 1.30
N VAL A 101 18.02 14.16 2.06
CA VAL A 101 16.63 13.71 1.92
C VAL A 101 15.78 14.85 1.35
N ALA A 102 16.41 15.78 0.62
CA ALA A 102 15.68 16.79 -0.12
C ALA A 102 14.68 16.06 -1.02
N HIS A 103 13.42 16.48 -0.95
CA HIS A 103 12.32 15.99 -1.78
C HIS A 103 11.61 14.72 -1.35
N TRP A 104 11.99 14.00 -0.28
CA TRP A 104 11.28 12.76 0.11
C TRP A 104 9.76 12.91 0.31
N SER A 105 9.33 14.11 0.68
CA SER A 105 7.93 14.40 0.90
C SER A 105 7.18 14.63 -0.40
N LYS A 106 7.85 14.99 -1.49
CA LYS A 106 7.19 15.28 -2.76
C LYS A 106 6.43 14.06 -3.30
N LEU A 107 5.31 14.35 -3.94
CA LEU A 107 4.46 13.36 -4.60
C LEU A 107 5.24 12.50 -5.59
N ASP A 108 6.03 13.14 -6.46
CA ASP A 108 6.84 12.54 -7.54
C ASP A 108 8.12 11.83 -7.07
N THR A 109 8.31 11.66 -5.76
CA THR A 109 9.48 10.94 -5.24
C THR A 109 9.41 9.48 -5.66
N ASP A 110 10.44 9.03 -6.38
CA ASP A 110 10.66 7.62 -6.63
C ASP A 110 11.02 6.88 -5.32
N ASP A 111 10.07 6.08 -4.85
CA ASP A 111 10.22 5.21 -3.68
C ASP A 111 10.37 3.72 -4.05
N THR A 112 10.70 3.40 -5.31
CA THR A 112 10.93 2.01 -5.77
C THR A 112 12.00 1.28 -4.95
N HIS A 113 13.03 2.00 -4.50
CA HIS A 113 14.15 1.46 -3.73
C HIS A 113 13.91 1.45 -2.21
N TRP A 114 12.76 1.93 -1.74
CA TRP A 114 12.45 1.91 -0.31
C TRP A 114 12.02 0.49 0.08
N ALA A 115 12.60 -0.02 1.15
CA ALA A 115 12.22 -1.31 1.69
C ALA A 115 10.80 -1.27 2.26
N GLN A 116 10.15 -2.42 2.30
CA GLN A 116 8.90 -2.58 3.03
C GLN A 116 9.13 -2.43 4.54
N ALA A 117 8.06 -2.04 5.22
CA ALA A 117 8.11 -1.84 6.64
C ALA A 117 8.25 -3.19 7.37
N VAL A 118 9.08 -3.19 8.41
CA VAL A 118 9.09 -4.27 9.40
C VAL A 118 7.98 -3.98 10.40
N ALA A 119 7.11 -4.97 10.61
CA ALA A 119 5.93 -4.84 11.44
C ALA A 119 6.03 -5.68 12.72
N LYS A 120 5.45 -5.18 13.82
CA LYS A 120 5.29 -5.89 15.09
C LYS A 120 3.89 -5.64 15.64
N SER A 121 3.23 -6.68 16.13
CA SER A 121 1.93 -6.52 16.79
C SER A 121 2.08 -5.71 18.07
N PRO A 122 1.12 -4.82 18.37
CA PRO A 122 1.11 -4.12 19.65
C PRO A 122 0.84 -5.10 20.80
N HIS A 123 1.55 -4.94 21.92
CA HIS A 123 1.33 -5.75 23.12
C HIS A 123 0.04 -5.34 23.86
N GLU A 124 -0.38 -4.10 23.68
CA GLU A 124 -1.54 -3.50 24.32
C GLU A 124 -2.36 -2.74 23.28
N LYS A 125 -3.68 -2.64 23.53
CA LYS A 125 -4.56 -1.87 22.65
C LYS A 125 -4.17 -0.39 22.66
N ILE A 126 -4.02 0.17 21.48
CA ILE A 126 -3.73 1.60 21.31
C ILE A 126 -5.07 2.35 21.16
N PRO A 127 -5.37 3.35 22.00
CA PRO A 127 -6.59 4.15 21.88
C PRO A 127 -6.74 4.76 20.49
N ASP A 128 -7.96 4.77 19.96
CA ASP A 128 -8.33 5.37 18.67
C ASP A 128 -7.59 4.80 17.44
N VAL A 129 -6.94 3.65 17.62
CA VAL A 129 -6.27 2.89 16.56
C VAL A 129 -6.87 1.49 16.48
N ARG A 130 -7.16 1.06 15.26
CA ARG A 130 -7.73 -0.25 14.95
C ARG A 130 -6.81 -1.41 15.38
N GLU A 131 -7.40 -2.52 15.78
CA GLU A 131 -6.67 -3.69 16.32
C GLU A 131 -5.80 -4.39 15.26
N GLU A 132 -6.14 -4.24 13.98
CA GLU A 132 -5.39 -4.79 12.87
C GLU A 132 -4.11 -3.97 12.54
N ALA A 133 -3.94 -2.80 13.15
CA ALA A 133 -2.75 -1.98 12.92
C ALA A 133 -1.52 -2.56 13.62
N LEU A 134 -0.39 -2.50 12.92
CA LEU A 134 0.90 -2.98 13.40
C LEU A 134 1.85 -1.80 13.63
N TRP A 135 2.71 -1.94 14.64
CA TRP A 135 3.86 -1.05 14.79
C TRP A 135 4.83 -1.28 13.63
N ILE A 136 5.12 -0.24 12.86
CA ILE A 136 6.00 -0.29 11.70
C ILE A 136 7.29 0.50 11.90
N SER A 137 8.39 -0.04 11.38
CA SER A 137 9.72 0.61 11.28
C SER A 137 10.52 0.02 10.11
N THR A 138 11.84 0.23 10.09
CA THR A 138 12.76 -0.48 9.19
C THR A 138 13.50 -1.59 9.92
N ALA A 139 14.16 -2.48 9.17
CA ALA A 139 15.04 -3.52 9.70
C ALA A 139 16.34 -2.95 10.30
N ASP A 140 16.66 -1.68 10.07
CA ASP A 140 17.89 -1.07 10.58
C ASP A 140 17.87 -0.98 12.11
N GLU A 141 18.97 -1.37 12.76
CA GLU A 141 19.03 -1.46 14.22
C GLU A 141 19.30 -0.09 14.89
N SER A 142 19.83 0.89 14.16
CA SER A 142 20.28 2.17 14.73
C SER A 142 19.91 3.38 13.88
N HIS A 143 18.64 3.80 13.99
CA HIS A 143 18.15 5.03 13.40
C HIS A 143 17.40 5.92 14.40
N SER A 144 17.34 7.21 14.08
CA SER A 144 16.60 8.19 14.88
C SER A 144 15.51 8.92 14.09
N ARG A 145 15.43 8.62 12.79
CA ARG A 145 14.44 9.16 11.88
C ARG A 145 13.93 8.01 11.03
N LEU A 146 12.63 7.90 10.98
CA LEU A 146 11.88 6.96 10.16
C LEU A 146 10.97 7.78 9.25
N PHE A 147 10.98 7.45 7.97
CA PHE A 147 10.13 8.02 6.95
C PHE A 147 9.38 6.88 6.31
N CYS A 148 8.05 6.94 6.29
CA CYS A 148 7.21 5.91 5.69
C CYS A 148 6.23 6.55 4.72
N ARG A 149 6.01 5.87 3.60
CA ARG A 149 5.16 6.26 2.49
C ARG A 149 4.12 5.18 2.23
N ARG A 150 2.88 5.59 2.01
CA ARG A 150 1.80 4.72 1.57
C ARG A 150 1.08 5.38 0.42
N MET A 151 1.17 4.76 -0.75
CA MET A 151 0.30 5.09 -1.87
C MET A 151 -1.12 4.66 -1.52
N LEU A 152 -2.06 5.59 -1.61
CA LEU A 152 -3.47 5.32 -1.33
C LEU A 152 -4.14 4.60 -2.51
N SER A 153 -3.54 4.68 -3.70
CA SER A 153 -3.86 3.83 -4.85
C SER A 153 -3.72 2.33 -4.56
N ASP A 154 -2.77 1.96 -3.70
CA ASP A 154 -2.49 0.58 -3.30
C ASP A 154 -3.49 0.03 -2.27
N LEU A 155 -4.48 0.85 -1.86
CA LEU A 155 -5.61 0.40 -1.04
C LEU A 155 -6.75 -0.19 -1.89
N SER A 156 -6.64 -0.13 -3.21
CA SER A 156 -7.62 -0.53 -4.23
C SER A 156 -9.01 0.13 -4.10
N PRO A 157 -9.60 0.55 -5.22
CA PRO A 157 -10.78 1.40 -5.23
C PRO A 157 -12.02 0.57 -4.88
N ARG A 158 -12.83 0.98 -3.89
CA ARG A 158 -14.26 0.61 -3.89
C ARG A 158 -15.22 1.69 -3.39
N ARG A 159 -15.79 2.39 -4.37
CA ARG A 159 -17.24 2.53 -4.67
C ARG A 159 -17.33 3.70 -5.66
N VAL A 160 -17.06 3.44 -6.94
CA VAL A 160 -17.73 4.24 -7.97
C VAL A 160 -18.90 3.39 -8.41
N GLN A 161 -20.12 3.87 -8.15
CA GLN A 161 -21.28 3.48 -8.94
C GLN A 161 -21.02 4.00 -10.35
N ASN A 162 -20.17 3.31 -11.13
CA ASN A 162 -20.08 3.53 -12.55
C ASN A 162 -20.69 2.30 -13.21
N PRO A 163 -21.95 2.38 -13.69
CA PRO A 163 -22.62 1.25 -14.36
C PRO A 163 -21.99 0.85 -15.70
N PHE A 164 -20.79 1.33 -16.04
CA PHE A 164 -20.11 1.11 -17.31
C PHE A 164 -18.77 0.37 -17.22
N LEU A 165 -18.31 -0.07 -16.02
CA LEU A 165 -17.13 -0.93 -15.89
C LEU A 165 -17.57 -2.34 -15.43
N ASN A 166 -17.68 -3.27 -16.38
CA ASN A 166 -17.88 -4.69 -16.08
C ASN A 166 -16.61 -5.30 -15.46
N GLY A 167 -16.77 -5.98 -14.32
CA GLY A 167 -15.73 -6.68 -13.56
C GLY A 167 -15.17 -5.86 -12.39
N ILE A 168 -15.73 -6.03 -11.19
CA ILE A 168 -15.22 -5.40 -9.97
C ILE A 168 -14.39 -6.44 -9.22
N PHE A 169 -13.07 -6.30 -9.20
CA PHE A 169 -12.25 -7.14 -8.33
C PHE A 169 -12.16 -6.55 -6.91
N GLN A 170 -12.16 -7.44 -5.94
CA GLN A 170 -12.53 -7.20 -4.57
C GLN A 170 -11.56 -7.94 -3.64
N THR A 171 -11.05 -7.25 -2.63
CA THR A 171 -10.23 -7.85 -1.55
C THR A 171 -10.68 -7.31 -0.20
N THR A 172 -10.50 -8.06 0.89
CA THR A 172 -10.68 -7.65 2.29
C THR A 172 -9.35 -7.76 3.06
N ILE A 173 -9.34 -7.32 4.32
CA ILE A 173 -8.15 -7.50 5.18
C ILE A 173 -7.84 -8.99 5.42
N ASP A 174 -8.87 -9.84 5.44
CA ASP A 174 -8.73 -11.29 5.61
C ASP A 174 -8.14 -11.96 4.36
N ASP A 175 -8.18 -11.28 3.22
CA ASP A 175 -7.60 -11.73 1.95
C ASP A 175 -6.10 -11.38 1.82
N VAL A 176 -5.55 -10.65 2.79
CA VAL A 176 -4.10 -10.40 2.91
C VAL A 176 -3.42 -11.65 3.48
N ASP A 177 -2.21 -11.93 2.99
CA ASP A 177 -1.47 -13.16 3.26
C ASP A 177 -2.27 -14.42 2.95
N HIS A 178 -3.15 -14.34 1.96
CA HIS A 178 -3.93 -15.46 1.45
C HIS A 178 -3.83 -15.53 -0.07
N ALA A 179 -3.96 -16.75 -0.57
CA ALA A 179 -3.96 -17.03 -1.99
C ALA A 179 -4.87 -18.22 -2.27
N LEU A 180 -5.44 -18.24 -3.47
CA LEU A 180 -6.08 -19.44 -3.99
C LEU A 180 -5.01 -20.29 -4.68
N LEU A 181 -4.63 -21.40 -4.03
CA LEU A 181 -3.59 -22.32 -4.47
C LEU A 181 -4.19 -23.58 -5.07
N ARG A 182 -4.59 -23.51 -6.34
CA ARG A 182 -4.83 -24.74 -7.12
C ARG A 182 -3.48 -25.36 -7.52
N ASP A 183 -3.50 -26.64 -7.90
CA ASP A 183 -2.31 -27.42 -8.32
C ASP A 183 -1.37 -26.69 -9.30
N ARG A 184 -1.88 -25.67 -10.02
CA ARG A 184 -1.16 -24.48 -10.51
C ARG A 184 -2.14 -23.31 -10.69
N PRO A 185 -1.72 -22.05 -10.54
CA PRO A 185 -2.49 -20.92 -11.04
C PRO A 185 -2.65 -21.04 -12.56
N ARG A 186 -3.78 -20.54 -13.07
CA ARG A 186 -4.17 -20.67 -14.47
C ARG A 186 -3.13 -20.02 -15.41
N SER A 187 -2.67 -18.84 -15.04
CA SER A 187 -1.53 -18.19 -15.68
C SER A 187 -0.77 -17.35 -14.67
N GLN A 188 0.51 -17.09 -14.96
CA GLN A 188 1.39 -16.27 -14.14
C GLN A 188 1.99 -15.15 -15.00
N HIS A 189 2.07 -13.95 -14.42
CA HIS A 189 2.59 -12.76 -15.07
C HIS A 189 3.51 -12.02 -14.10
N GLU A 190 4.52 -11.36 -14.65
CA GLU A 190 5.27 -10.35 -13.92
C GLU A 190 4.68 -8.98 -14.23
N VAL A 191 4.33 -8.23 -13.19
CA VAL A 191 3.66 -6.94 -13.29
C VAL A 191 4.28 -5.92 -12.33
N GLY A 192 4.17 -4.63 -12.63
CA GLY A 192 4.67 -3.58 -11.73
C GLY A 192 3.77 -3.32 -10.53
N ASP A 193 2.46 -3.53 -10.68
CA ASP A 193 1.46 -3.17 -9.69
C ASP A 193 0.19 -4.04 -9.80
N VAL A 194 -0.69 -3.90 -8.82
CA VAL A 194 -1.95 -4.66 -8.74
C VAL A 194 -2.90 -4.32 -9.88
N MET A 195 -2.88 -3.08 -10.40
CA MET A 195 -3.75 -2.63 -11.48
C MET A 195 -3.38 -3.31 -12.81
N GLN A 196 -2.10 -3.55 -13.04
CA GLN A 196 -1.65 -4.36 -14.17
C GLN A 196 -2.12 -5.81 -14.04
N CYS A 197 -2.09 -6.39 -12.84
CA CYS A 197 -2.64 -7.73 -12.60
C CYS A 197 -4.16 -7.79 -12.85
N PHE A 198 -4.89 -6.79 -12.37
CA PHE A 198 -6.32 -6.60 -12.65
C PHE A 198 -6.60 -6.59 -14.16
N LYS A 199 -5.86 -5.79 -14.94
CA LYS A 199 -6.03 -5.70 -16.39
C LYS A 199 -5.74 -7.03 -17.09
N LYS A 200 -4.77 -7.81 -16.60
CA LYS A 200 -4.50 -9.17 -17.10
C LYS A 200 -5.67 -10.10 -16.84
N CYS A 201 -6.25 -10.06 -15.63
CA CYS A 201 -7.42 -10.87 -15.29
C CYS A 201 -8.66 -10.46 -16.10
N GLN A 202 -8.93 -9.16 -16.24
CA GLN A 202 -10.05 -8.66 -17.04
C GLN A 202 -9.95 -9.04 -18.53
N GLY A 203 -8.72 -9.17 -19.05
CA GLY A 203 -8.47 -9.64 -20.42
C GLY A 203 -8.56 -11.15 -20.61
N ASP A 204 -8.66 -11.94 -19.54
CA ASP A 204 -8.84 -13.40 -19.58
C ASP A 204 -10.27 -13.73 -19.14
N SER A 205 -11.12 -14.14 -20.10
CA SER A 205 -12.53 -14.46 -19.85
C SER A 205 -12.76 -15.63 -18.90
N GLN A 206 -11.71 -16.39 -18.57
CA GLN A 206 -11.76 -17.48 -17.61
C GLN A 206 -11.09 -17.11 -16.28
N CYS A 207 -10.76 -15.84 -16.05
CA CYS A 207 -10.21 -15.35 -14.80
C CYS A 207 -11.34 -14.85 -13.87
N HIS A 208 -11.47 -15.50 -12.72
CA HIS A 208 -12.46 -15.17 -11.69
C HIS A 208 -11.84 -14.57 -10.43
N SER A 209 -10.54 -14.78 -10.20
CA SER A 209 -9.78 -14.15 -9.12
C SER A 209 -8.30 -14.12 -9.48
N PHE A 210 -7.47 -13.44 -8.70
CA PHE A 210 -6.03 -13.46 -8.85
C PHE A 210 -5.31 -13.31 -7.50
N ASN A 211 -4.11 -13.86 -7.40
CA ASN A 211 -3.18 -13.62 -6.29
C ASN A 211 -2.13 -12.63 -6.74
N PHE A 212 -1.85 -11.62 -5.92
CA PHE A 212 -0.82 -10.63 -6.19
C PHE A 212 0.24 -10.64 -5.10
N GLU A 213 1.49 -10.79 -5.49
CA GLU A 213 2.64 -10.72 -4.59
C GLU A 213 2.87 -9.26 -4.16
N HIS A 214 2.54 -8.94 -2.91
CA HIS A 214 2.80 -7.63 -2.35
C HIS A 214 4.11 -7.56 -1.57
N ASP A 215 4.63 -8.68 -1.08
CA ASP A 215 5.91 -8.74 -0.36
C ASP A 215 7.05 -9.20 -1.28
N SER A 216 7.46 -8.30 -2.19
CA SER A 216 8.62 -8.51 -3.07
C SER A 216 9.51 -7.28 -3.09
N GLY A 217 10.82 -7.50 -2.94
CA GLY A 217 11.86 -6.48 -3.14
C GLY A 217 12.27 -6.29 -4.59
N LEU A 218 11.61 -6.98 -5.53
CA LEU A 218 11.89 -6.91 -6.95
C LEU A 218 11.04 -5.81 -7.65
N PRO A 219 11.53 -5.24 -8.76
CA PRO A 219 10.79 -4.23 -9.53
C PRO A 219 9.52 -4.78 -10.19
N THR A 220 9.46 -6.09 -10.41
CA THR A 220 8.27 -6.82 -10.85
C THR A 220 7.78 -7.75 -9.73
N ARG A 221 6.46 -7.95 -9.70
CA ARG A 221 5.76 -8.78 -8.72
C ARG A 221 5.00 -9.87 -9.45
N LYS A 222 4.86 -11.03 -8.81
CA LYS A 222 4.06 -12.13 -9.35
C LYS A 222 2.57 -11.82 -9.27
N CYS A 223 1.92 -11.95 -10.42
CA CYS A 223 0.48 -11.93 -10.60
C CYS A 223 0.04 -13.31 -11.06
N GLU A 224 -0.79 -13.98 -10.28
CA GLU A 224 -1.26 -15.34 -10.53
C GLU A 224 -2.76 -15.30 -10.79
N LEU A 225 -3.19 -15.56 -12.03
CA LEU A 225 -4.61 -15.57 -12.39
C LEU A 225 -5.24 -16.91 -12.00
N ASN A 226 -6.47 -16.86 -11.51
CA ASN A 226 -7.21 -18.01 -11.04
C ASN A 226 -8.56 -18.13 -11.77
N GLY A 227 -8.93 -19.36 -12.12
CA GLY A 227 -10.22 -19.65 -12.77
C GLY A 227 -11.37 -19.95 -11.81
N ALA A 228 -11.24 -19.61 -10.54
CA ALA A 228 -12.26 -19.82 -9.51
C ALA A 228 -12.19 -18.71 -8.45
N THR A 229 -13.21 -18.57 -7.63
CA THR A 229 -13.21 -17.73 -6.41
C THR A 229 -13.01 -18.55 -5.14
N LYS A 230 -12.71 -17.91 -4.00
CA LYS A 230 -12.59 -18.59 -2.70
C LYS A 230 -13.90 -19.23 -2.25
N GLY A 231 -15.04 -18.69 -2.69
CA GLY A 231 -16.35 -19.31 -2.45
C GLY A 231 -16.58 -20.57 -3.27
N GLN A 232 -16.01 -20.63 -4.48
CA GLN A 232 -16.09 -21.81 -5.36
C GLN A 232 -15.09 -22.90 -4.97
N ASP A 233 -13.93 -22.54 -4.44
CA ASP A 233 -12.88 -23.47 -4.03
C ASP A 233 -12.28 -23.09 -2.65
N PRO A 234 -13.04 -23.25 -1.56
CA PRO A 234 -12.62 -22.82 -0.23
C PRO A 234 -11.48 -23.67 0.35
N VAL A 235 -11.29 -24.91 -0.12
CA VAL A 235 -10.24 -25.82 0.36
C VAL A 235 -8.84 -25.33 -0.06
N ASN A 236 -8.75 -24.75 -1.25
CA ASN A 236 -7.51 -24.23 -1.80
C ASN A 236 -7.28 -22.75 -1.48
N TYR A 237 -8.23 -22.09 -0.81
CA TYR A 237 -8.05 -20.76 -0.27
C TYR A 237 -7.26 -20.87 1.04
N VAL A 238 -5.96 -20.61 0.97
CA VAL A 238 -5.04 -20.87 2.07
C VAL A 238 -4.20 -19.65 2.39
N ARG A 239 -3.74 -19.61 3.65
CA ARG A 239 -2.79 -18.60 4.09
C ARG A 239 -1.46 -18.76 3.33
N ARG A 240 -1.06 -17.71 2.61
CA ARG A 240 0.20 -17.56 1.89
C ARG A 240 0.77 -16.15 2.16
N PRO A 241 1.67 -16.01 3.15
CA PRO A 241 2.31 -14.74 3.44
C PRO A 241 2.97 -14.10 2.22
N GLY A 242 2.80 -12.78 2.09
CA GLY A 242 3.35 -11.98 0.99
C GLY A 242 2.47 -11.91 -0.27
N TYR A 243 1.30 -12.53 -0.24
CA TYR A 243 0.31 -12.50 -1.32
C TYR A 243 -1.02 -11.94 -0.82
N THR A 244 -1.69 -11.18 -1.68
CA THR A 244 -3.07 -10.71 -1.44
C THR A 244 -3.97 -11.32 -2.50
N TYR A 245 -5.09 -11.86 -2.05
CA TYR A 245 -6.12 -12.43 -2.88
C TYR A 245 -7.14 -11.36 -3.34
N TYR A 246 -7.52 -11.39 -4.61
CA TYR A 246 -8.53 -10.51 -5.21
C TYR A 246 -9.52 -11.35 -6.01
N GLU A 247 -10.82 -11.23 -5.75
CA GLU A 247 -11.86 -11.94 -6.51
C GLU A 247 -12.75 -11.00 -7.30
N ASN A 248 -13.25 -11.43 -8.44
CA ASN A 248 -14.30 -10.73 -9.13
C ASN A 248 -15.59 -10.87 -8.31
N VAL A 249 -16.26 -9.76 -8.04
CA VAL A 249 -17.68 -9.82 -7.73
C VAL A 249 -18.43 -9.22 -8.90
N GLU A 250 -19.19 -10.08 -9.55
CA GLU A 250 -20.34 -9.69 -10.34
C GLU A 250 -21.59 -9.76 -9.46
#